data_AF-A0A395HKG4-F1
#
_entry.id   AF-A0A395HKG4-F1
#
_cell.length_a   1.000
_cell.length_b   1.000
_cell.length_c   1.000
_cell.angle_alpha   90.00
_cell.angle_beta   90.00
_cell.angle_gamma   90.00
#
_symmetry.space_group_name_H-M   'P 1'
#
loop_
_entity.id
_entity.type
_entity.pdbx_description
1 polymer ?
#
loop_
_entity_poly.entity_id
_entity_poly.type
_entity_poly.pdbx_seq_one_letter_code
_entity_poly.pdbx_strand_id
1 'polypeptide(L)'
;MNSLTTLLTLLSATSTTALSIHQPRSSASITPPEGCPIPTWEVSYFHWFNGSKSLDCIHNPADIAFKDCLCGREWCAPDPDTCNGTMVNVCYTGMPNYQPWGYGPPQTLAIDFADGLTCRDQYAAFRVHDIGHGASNCGYADRGLGRIVSFYGTSNEDTSVGHMDYELGAGHALTCNNGSKITYHGSVDFELTCVHDEFFNATCSAPAFEIPVLSYEWVS
;
A
#
# COMPACT_ATOMS: atom_id res chain seq x y z
N MET A 1 61.30 -12.94 -39.60
CA MET A 1 60.28 -11.86 -39.65
C MET A 1 59.33 -12.22 -40.78
N ASN A 2 58.04 -12.54 -40.65
CA ASN A 2 57.09 -12.48 -39.54
C ASN A 2 56.09 -13.63 -39.71
N SER A 3 55.65 -14.19 -38.57
CA SER A 3 54.63 -15.24 -38.46
C SER A 3 53.22 -14.74 -38.83
N LEU A 4 52.42 -15.69 -39.32
CA LEU A 4 50.97 -15.62 -39.50
C LEU A 4 50.27 -15.02 -38.26
N THR A 5 49.23 -14.22 -38.49
CA THR A 5 48.19 -14.01 -37.47
C THR A 5 46.83 -13.90 -38.14
N THR A 6 46.08 -15.00 -38.03
CA THR A 6 44.71 -15.18 -38.47
C THR A 6 43.78 -14.44 -37.51
N LEU A 7 43.03 -13.43 -37.96
CA LEU A 7 42.00 -12.77 -37.13
C LEU A 7 40.76 -13.66 -37.06
N LEU A 8 40.45 -14.18 -35.87
CA LEU A 8 39.19 -14.84 -35.57
C LEU A 8 38.08 -13.78 -35.36
N THR A 9 37.02 -13.89 -36.16
CA THR A 9 35.70 -13.31 -35.89
C THR A 9 35.01 -14.07 -34.76
N LEU A 10 34.65 -13.40 -33.68
CA LEU A 10 33.74 -13.93 -32.65
C LEU A 10 32.52 -13.01 -32.53
N LEU A 11 31.38 -13.57 -32.94
CA LEU A 11 30.04 -13.01 -32.83
C LEU A 11 29.59 -12.95 -31.36
N SER A 12 29.07 -11.78 -30.98
CA SER A 12 27.87 -11.49 -30.19
C SER A 12 27.28 -12.58 -29.28
N ALA A 13 27.23 -12.28 -27.98
CA ALA A 13 26.14 -12.70 -27.10
C ALA A 13 25.92 -11.60 -26.04
N THR A 14 25.15 -10.58 -26.39
CA THR A 14 24.55 -9.67 -25.42
C THR A 14 23.45 -10.44 -24.67
N SER A 15 23.76 -10.90 -23.47
CA SER A 15 22.76 -11.39 -22.52
C SER A 15 21.89 -10.20 -22.10
N THR A 16 20.79 -9.99 -22.81
CA THR A 16 19.65 -9.23 -22.29
C THR A 16 19.07 -10.04 -21.14
N THR A 17 19.43 -9.66 -19.92
CA THR A 17 18.67 -10.01 -18.72
C THR A 17 17.24 -9.52 -18.93
N ALA A 18 16.32 -10.46 -19.16
CA ALA A 18 14.90 -10.17 -19.12
C ALA A 18 14.58 -9.64 -17.71
N LEU A 19 14.29 -8.35 -17.60
CA LEU A 19 13.55 -7.79 -16.47
C LEU A 19 12.21 -8.53 -16.44
N SER A 20 12.07 -9.46 -15.50
CA SER A 20 10.81 -10.12 -15.21
C SER A 20 9.90 -9.07 -14.59
N ILE A 21 9.20 -8.31 -15.45
CA ILE A 21 8.06 -7.49 -15.07
C ILE A 21 7.15 -8.42 -14.26
N HIS A 22 6.99 -8.13 -12.98
CA HIS A 22 6.10 -8.85 -12.07
C HIS A 22 4.68 -8.62 -12.53
N GLN A 23 4.24 -9.43 -13.48
CA GLN A 23 2.87 -9.40 -13.94
C GLN A 23 2.00 -9.83 -12.75
N PRO A 24 1.01 -9.02 -12.35
CA PRO A 24 0.16 -9.33 -11.21
C PRO A 24 -0.44 -10.73 -11.40
N ARG A 25 -0.24 -11.62 -10.42
CA ARG A 25 -0.86 -12.94 -10.44
C ARG A 25 -2.34 -12.78 -10.15
N SER A 26 -3.12 -12.55 -11.20
CA SER A 26 -4.56 -12.68 -11.14
C SER A 26 -4.91 -14.16 -10.91
N SER A 27 -5.13 -14.53 -9.65
CA SER A 27 -5.70 -15.84 -9.31
C SER A 27 -7.11 -15.92 -9.91
N ALA A 28 -7.46 -17.06 -10.52
CA ALA A 28 -8.80 -17.24 -11.04
C ALA A 28 -9.80 -17.35 -9.87
N SER A 29 -10.95 -16.70 -10.00
CA SER A 29 -12.03 -16.81 -9.02
C SER A 29 -12.57 -18.25 -8.96
N ILE A 30 -12.99 -18.69 -7.78
CA ILE A 30 -13.60 -20.01 -7.60
C ILE A 30 -14.96 -20.10 -8.31
N THR A 31 -15.42 -21.33 -8.53
CA THR A 31 -16.85 -21.59 -8.81
C THR A 31 -17.59 -21.76 -7.48
N PRO A 32 -18.66 -21.00 -7.21
CA PRO A 32 -19.40 -21.13 -5.96
C PRO A 32 -20.18 -22.47 -5.94
N PRO A 33 -20.64 -22.93 -4.76
CA PRO A 33 -21.56 -24.06 -4.67
C PRO A 33 -22.82 -23.84 -5.52
N GLU A 34 -23.44 -24.94 -5.97
CA GLU A 34 -24.64 -24.86 -6.81
C GLU A 34 -25.76 -24.05 -6.12
N GLY A 35 -26.31 -23.09 -6.84
CA GLY A 35 -27.36 -22.22 -6.34
C GLY A 35 -26.89 -21.09 -5.41
N CYS A 36 -25.58 -20.89 -5.24
CA CYS A 36 -25.03 -19.75 -4.51
C CYS A 36 -24.50 -18.66 -5.47
N PRO A 37 -24.77 -17.37 -5.20
CA PRO A 37 -24.24 -16.26 -6.00
C PRO A 37 -22.75 -16.04 -5.72
N ILE A 38 -21.98 -15.61 -6.71
CA ILE A 38 -20.59 -15.15 -6.53
C ILE A 38 -20.56 -13.62 -6.63
N PRO A 39 -19.97 -12.90 -5.66
CA PRO A 39 -19.83 -11.46 -5.75
C PRO A 39 -18.75 -11.07 -6.77
N THR A 40 -18.87 -9.86 -7.30
CA THR A 40 -17.82 -9.20 -8.08
C THR A 40 -17.28 -8.05 -7.26
N TRP A 41 -15.99 -8.07 -6.93
CA TRP A 41 -15.32 -7.04 -6.16
C TRP A 41 -14.39 -6.25 -7.07
N GLU A 42 -14.92 -5.22 -7.72
CA GLU A 42 -14.13 -4.35 -8.60
C GLU A 42 -13.74 -3.08 -7.85
N VAL A 43 -12.43 -2.84 -7.72
CA VAL A 43 -11.88 -1.56 -7.27
C VAL A 43 -11.86 -0.63 -8.48
N SER A 44 -12.69 0.40 -8.41
CA SER A 44 -12.87 1.42 -9.45
C SER A 44 -11.97 2.65 -9.26
N TYR A 45 -11.55 2.90 -8.03
CA TYR A 45 -10.66 4.00 -7.68
C TYR A 45 -9.73 3.57 -6.54
N PHE A 46 -8.43 3.83 -6.70
CA PHE A 46 -7.43 3.61 -5.68
C PHE A 46 -6.48 4.80 -5.63
N HIS A 47 -6.34 5.40 -4.45
CA HIS A 47 -5.41 6.49 -4.22
C HIS A 47 -4.84 6.43 -2.81
N TRP A 48 -3.52 6.42 -2.71
CA TRP A 48 -2.80 6.40 -1.45
C TRP A 48 -1.75 7.51 -1.43
N PHE A 49 -1.90 8.45 -0.50
CA PHE A 49 -0.89 9.45 -0.22
C PHE A 49 -0.09 9.02 1.01
N ASN A 50 1.23 8.89 0.86
CA ASN A 50 2.15 8.53 1.92
C ASN A 50 3.25 9.59 2.09
N GLY A 51 3.30 10.24 3.25
CA GLY A 51 4.32 11.25 3.55
C GLY A 51 5.66 10.62 3.94
N SER A 52 6.76 11.09 3.35
CA SER A 52 8.11 10.50 3.49
C SER A 52 8.63 10.46 4.93
N LYS A 53 8.23 11.43 5.75
CA LYS A 53 8.70 11.63 7.13
C LYS A 53 7.56 11.72 8.13
N SER A 54 6.55 10.89 7.91
CA SER A 54 5.51 10.70 8.92
C SER A 54 6.16 9.93 10.08
N LEU A 55 6.21 10.52 11.28
CA LEU A 55 6.79 9.87 12.46
C LEU A 55 5.66 9.34 13.36
N ASP A 56 5.78 8.10 13.83
CA ASP A 56 4.97 7.60 14.95
C ASP A 56 5.60 7.99 16.29
N CYS A 57 5.23 9.18 16.75
CA CYS A 57 5.70 9.72 18.02
C CYS A 57 5.10 9.08 19.28
N ILE A 58 4.35 7.96 19.17
CA ILE A 58 3.67 7.33 20.31
C ILE A 58 4.02 5.85 20.46
N HIS A 59 3.99 5.06 19.38
CA HIS A 59 4.14 3.60 19.50
C HIS A 59 5.47 3.07 18.94
N ASN A 60 6.16 3.81 18.07
CA ASN A 60 7.43 3.39 17.47
C ASN A 60 8.64 4.03 18.19
N PRO A 61 9.47 3.25 18.92
CA PRO A 61 10.62 3.77 19.64
C PRO A 61 11.68 4.46 18.76
N ALA A 62 11.83 4.02 17.49
CA ALA A 62 12.78 4.62 16.57
C ALA A 62 12.30 6.01 16.13
N ASP A 63 11.02 6.15 15.81
CA ASP A 63 10.40 7.43 15.44
C ASP A 63 10.35 8.37 16.65
N ILE A 64 10.03 7.86 17.84
CA ILE A 64 10.10 8.63 19.11
C ILE A 64 11.50 9.15 19.37
N ALA A 65 12.54 8.37 19.08
CA ALA A 65 13.93 8.77 19.28
C ALA A 65 14.49 9.61 18.13
N PHE A 66 13.74 9.76 17.03
CA PHE A 66 14.21 10.43 15.83
C PHE A 66 14.56 11.90 16.11
N LYS A 67 15.78 12.27 15.73
CA LYS A 67 16.28 13.64 15.85
C LYS A 67 16.62 14.18 14.49
N ASP A 68 16.36 15.46 14.30
CA ASP A 68 16.75 16.17 13.09
C ASP A 68 17.24 17.59 13.39
N CYS A 69 17.85 18.21 12.38
CA CYS A 69 18.48 19.50 12.48
C CYS A 69 17.46 20.64 12.33
N LEU A 70 17.30 21.43 13.39
CA LEU A 70 16.54 22.68 13.36
C LEU A 70 17.49 23.85 13.08
N CYS A 71 17.38 24.45 11.89
CA CYS A 71 18.11 25.64 11.46
C CYS A 71 17.24 26.89 11.67
N GLY A 72 17.30 27.47 12.87
CA GLY A 72 16.50 28.65 13.21
C GLY A 72 15.05 28.30 13.50
N ARG A 73 14.12 28.59 12.57
CA ARG A 73 12.68 28.25 12.69
C ARG A 73 12.22 27.18 11.71
N GLU A 74 13.13 26.65 10.90
CA GLU A 74 12.85 25.70 9.84
C GLU A 74 13.76 24.48 9.97
N TRP A 75 13.28 23.36 9.44
CA TRP A 75 14.07 22.15 9.32
C TRP A 75 15.02 22.26 8.13
N CYS A 76 16.26 21.85 8.29
CA CYS A 76 17.27 21.84 7.22
C CYS A 76 17.67 20.40 6.88
N ALA A 77 18.46 20.23 5.81
CA ALA A 77 18.81 18.91 5.28
C ALA A 77 19.33 17.96 6.38
N PRO A 78 18.91 16.68 6.35
CA PRO A 78 19.02 15.75 7.49
C PRO A 78 20.38 15.08 7.54
N ASP A 79 21.43 15.87 7.74
CA ASP A 79 22.74 15.33 8.01
C ASP A 79 23.15 15.70 9.45
N PRO A 80 23.13 14.71 10.37
CA PRO A 80 23.52 14.90 11.77
C PRO A 80 24.95 15.45 11.92
N ASP A 81 25.82 15.16 10.94
CA ASP A 81 27.23 15.54 10.96
C ASP A 81 27.47 16.95 10.39
N THR A 82 26.52 17.50 9.62
CA THR A 82 26.61 18.84 9.01
C THR A 82 25.51 19.79 9.47
N CYS A 83 24.79 19.45 10.54
CA CYS A 83 23.78 20.28 11.15
C CYS A 83 24.34 21.66 11.58
N ASN A 84 24.03 22.71 10.81
CA ASN A 84 24.38 24.10 11.13
C ASN A 84 23.38 24.73 12.13
N GLY A 85 22.70 23.89 12.92
CA GLY A 85 21.60 24.23 13.81
C GLY A 85 21.64 23.41 15.09
N THR A 86 20.48 23.11 15.68
CA THR A 86 20.39 22.22 16.85
C THR A 86 19.71 20.92 16.48
N MET A 87 20.35 19.80 16.77
CA MET A 87 19.71 18.49 16.69
C MET A 87 18.65 18.36 17.79
N VAL A 88 17.39 18.37 17.40
CA VAL A 88 16.24 18.28 18.30
C VAL A 88 15.45 17.02 18.03
N ASN A 89 14.83 16.48 19.07
CA ASN A 89 13.90 15.37 18.92
C ASN A 89 12.62 15.88 18.27
N VAL A 90 12.31 15.39 17.07
CA VAL A 90 11.20 15.92 16.26
C VAL A 90 9.87 15.77 16.98
N CYS A 91 9.64 14.60 17.60
CA CYS A 91 8.43 14.28 18.36
C CYS A 91 8.21 15.16 19.60
N TYR A 92 9.26 15.76 20.17
CA TYR A 92 9.16 16.61 21.36
C TYR A 92 9.09 18.11 21.06
N THR A 93 9.28 18.52 19.80
CA THR A 93 9.24 19.94 19.43
C THR A 93 7.83 20.53 19.45
N GLY A 94 6.80 19.70 19.25
CA GLY A 94 5.42 20.14 19.08
C GLY A 94 5.22 21.10 17.90
N MET A 95 6.19 21.21 16.98
CA MET A 95 6.11 22.11 15.83
C MET A 95 5.05 21.61 14.84
N PRO A 96 3.98 22.37 14.61
CA PRO A 96 3.01 22.04 13.59
C PRO A 96 3.60 22.41 12.21
N ASN A 97 3.58 21.45 11.28
CA ASN A 97 3.52 21.68 9.84
C ASN A 97 4.67 22.47 9.18
N TYR A 98 5.88 21.93 9.13
CA TYR A 98 6.82 22.34 8.07
C TYR A 98 7.32 21.10 7.36
N GLN A 99 6.74 20.78 6.19
CA GLN A 99 7.33 19.77 5.29
C GLN A 99 8.84 20.04 5.15
N PRO A 100 9.71 19.03 5.25
CA PRO A 100 9.41 17.60 5.35
C PRO A 100 9.05 17.09 6.75
N TRP A 101 9.23 17.88 7.81
CA TRP A 101 9.28 17.38 9.19
C TRP A 101 8.23 18.00 10.13
N GLY A 102 7.44 17.12 10.71
CA GLY A 102 6.27 17.45 11.53
C GLY A 102 5.13 16.52 11.13
N TYR A 103 3.91 16.82 11.59
CA TYR A 103 2.71 16.28 10.97
C TYR A 103 2.75 16.66 9.48
N GLY A 104 3.25 15.75 8.63
CA GLY A 104 3.20 15.90 7.18
C GLY A 104 1.75 16.04 6.73
N PRO A 105 1.48 16.25 5.43
CA PRO A 105 0.12 16.17 4.95
C PRO A 105 -0.46 14.83 5.42
N PRO A 106 -1.70 14.81 5.94
CA PRO A 106 -2.26 13.59 6.50
C PRO A 106 -2.11 12.48 5.46
N GLN A 107 -1.50 11.37 5.86
CA GLN A 107 -1.52 10.17 5.01
C GLN A 107 -2.98 9.81 4.79
N THR A 108 -3.33 9.52 3.54
CA THR A 108 -4.71 9.18 3.18
C THR A 108 -4.73 7.97 2.29
N LEU A 109 -5.69 7.09 2.51
CA LEU A 109 -6.03 6.01 1.60
C LEU A 109 -7.50 6.15 1.22
N ALA A 110 -7.77 6.09 -0.07
CA ALA A 110 -9.10 6.09 -0.64
C ALA A 110 -9.23 4.94 -1.63
N ILE A 111 -10.18 4.05 -1.37
CA ILE A 111 -10.53 2.91 -2.22
C ILE A 111 -12.03 2.99 -2.49
N ASP A 112 -12.45 2.98 -3.74
CA ASP A 112 -13.86 2.88 -4.11
C ASP A 112 -14.12 1.63 -4.92
N PHE A 113 -15.12 0.87 -4.49
CA PHE A 113 -15.61 -0.29 -5.20
C PHE A 113 -16.80 0.09 -6.09
N ALA A 114 -16.93 -0.61 -7.21
CA ALA A 114 -18.04 -0.40 -8.15
C ALA A 114 -19.42 -0.67 -7.55
N ASP A 115 -19.49 -1.47 -6.47
CA ASP A 115 -20.72 -1.76 -5.72
C ASP A 115 -21.13 -0.63 -4.74
N GLY A 116 -20.33 0.45 -4.67
CA GLY A 116 -20.56 1.60 -3.80
C GLY A 116 -19.90 1.50 -2.41
N LEU A 117 -19.15 0.44 -2.10
CA LEU A 117 -18.31 0.42 -0.89
C LEU A 117 -17.16 1.43 -1.05
N THR A 118 -17.01 2.31 -0.06
CA THR A 118 -15.92 3.29 -0.03
C THR A 118 -15.08 3.08 1.22
N CYS A 119 -13.79 2.85 1.06
CA CYS A 119 -12.82 2.81 2.15
C CYS A 119 -12.05 4.11 2.22
N ARG A 120 -12.00 4.69 3.41
CA ARG A 120 -11.27 5.92 3.68
C ARG A 120 -10.49 5.73 4.96
N ASP A 121 -9.18 5.81 4.85
CA ASP A 121 -8.30 5.91 5.98
C ASP A 121 -7.58 7.25 5.93
N GLN A 122 -7.51 7.94 7.06
CA GLN A 122 -6.81 9.20 7.17
C GLN A 122 -6.12 9.28 8.51
N TYR A 123 -4.92 9.86 8.48
CA TYR A 123 -4.17 10.13 9.70
C TYR A 123 -4.98 11.00 10.69
N ALA A 124 -5.25 10.47 11.89
CA ALA A 124 -5.98 11.16 12.95
C ALA A 124 -5.07 11.45 14.16
N ALA A 125 -4.07 12.33 13.99
CA ALA A 125 -3.20 12.88 15.05
C ALA A 125 -2.30 11.88 15.83
N PHE A 126 -2.60 10.58 15.82
CA PHE A 126 -1.81 9.50 16.40
C PHE A 126 -1.94 8.25 15.52
N ARG A 127 -0.82 7.53 15.28
CA ARG A 127 -0.88 6.29 14.50
C ARG A 127 -1.55 5.20 15.32
N VAL A 128 -2.59 4.57 14.75
CA VAL A 128 -3.09 3.28 15.23
C VAL A 128 -2.49 2.13 14.39
N HIS A 129 -2.10 2.41 13.13
CA HIS A 129 -1.44 1.49 12.21
C HIS A 129 -0.78 2.25 11.04
N ASP A 130 0.21 1.65 10.38
CA ASP A 130 0.82 2.20 9.16
C ASP A 130 -0.09 1.92 7.95
N ILE A 131 -0.53 2.96 7.24
CA ILE A 131 -1.33 2.82 6.02
C ILE A 131 -0.45 2.13 4.96
N GLY A 132 -0.95 1.06 4.35
CA GLY A 132 -0.16 0.20 3.45
C GLY A 132 0.52 -0.99 4.15
N HIS A 133 0.25 -1.22 5.42
CA HIS A 133 0.71 -2.41 6.15
C HIS A 133 -0.42 -3.11 6.94
N GLY A 134 -1.67 -3.05 6.45
CA GLY A 134 -2.76 -3.73 7.14
C GLY A 134 -4.18 -3.33 6.75
N ALA A 135 -5.11 -3.66 7.65
CA ALA A 135 -6.52 -3.37 7.51
C ALA A 135 -6.77 -1.87 7.33
N SER A 136 -7.58 -1.52 6.34
CA SER A 136 -8.00 -0.14 6.08
C SER A 136 -9.46 0.02 6.44
N ASN A 137 -9.84 1.17 7.00
CA ASN A 137 -11.22 1.35 7.46
C ASN A 137 -12.19 1.54 6.28
N CYS A 138 -12.99 0.51 6.00
CA CYS A 138 -13.99 0.48 4.93
C CYS A 138 -15.41 0.82 5.38
N GLY A 139 -15.53 1.72 6.34
CA GLY A 139 -16.81 2.31 6.70
C GLY A 139 -17.67 1.51 7.65
N TYR A 140 -17.22 0.40 8.25
CA TYR A 140 -17.90 -0.16 9.43
C TYR A 140 -17.01 -1.09 10.28
N ALA A 141 -17.05 -0.89 11.59
CA ALA A 141 -16.30 -1.60 12.63
C ALA A 141 -17.08 -2.79 13.22
N ASP A 142 -17.69 -3.60 12.36
CA ASP A 142 -18.42 -4.77 12.82
C ASP A 142 -17.44 -5.95 12.94
N ARG A 143 -16.97 -6.20 14.18
CA ARG A 143 -16.03 -7.23 14.67
C ARG A 143 -16.13 -8.61 13.96
N GLY A 144 -15.73 -8.70 12.70
CA GLY A 144 -15.87 -9.90 11.85
C GLY A 144 -17.24 -10.10 11.18
N LEU A 145 -18.18 -9.15 11.30
CA LEU A 145 -19.49 -9.23 10.63
C LEU A 145 -19.62 -8.28 9.43
N GLY A 146 -18.73 -7.28 9.33
CA GLY A 146 -18.69 -6.30 8.25
C GLY A 146 -17.95 -6.76 7.00
N ARG A 147 -17.78 -5.85 6.05
CA ARG A 147 -16.85 -6.02 4.91
C ARG A 147 -15.49 -5.49 5.32
N ILE A 148 -14.46 -6.35 5.29
CA ILE A 148 -13.11 -6.00 5.72
C ILE A 148 -12.22 -5.97 4.48
N VAL A 149 -11.53 -4.85 4.26
CA VAL A 149 -10.51 -4.74 3.20
C VAL A 149 -9.19 -4.40 3.86
N SER A 150 -8.15 -5.17 3.52
CA SER A 150 -6.79 -4.92 3.96
C SER A 150 -5.92 -4.58 2.77
N PHE A 151 -5.10 -3.55 2.90
CA PHE A 151 -4.18 -3.10 1.86
C PHE A 151 -2.75 -3.15 2.37
N TYR A 152 -1.88 -3.77 1.57
CA TYR A 152 -0.46 -3.83 1.80
C TYR A 152 0.27 -3.32 0.57
N GLY A 153 1.26 -2.46 0.76
CA GLY A 153 2.03 -1.91 -0.35
C GLY A 153 3.23 -1.12 0.15
N THR A 154 4.16 -0.87 -0.77
CA THR A 154 5.29 0.02 -0.52
C THR A 154 5.20 1.23 -1.43
N SER A 155 5.39 2.41 -0.86
CA SER A 155 5.45 3.66 -1.61
C SER A 155 6.88 4.16 -1.79
N ASN A 156 7.90 3.32 -1.56
CA ASN A 156 9.31 3.72 -1.66
C ASN A 156 9.85 3.62 -3.10
N GLU A 157 9.08 3.03 -4.01
CA GLU A 157 9.45 2.76 -5.39
C GLU A 157 8.42 3.41 -6.32
N ASP A 158 8.84 3.91 -7.48
CA ASP A 158 7.93 4.50 -8.47
C ASP A 158 6.90 3.47 -8.99
N THR A 159 7.25 2.19 -8.95
CA THR A 159 6.35 1.08 -9.28
C THR A 159 6.63 -0.09 -8.35
N SER A 160 5.58 -0.58 -7.69
CA SER A 160 5.66 -1.69 -6.76
C SER A 160 4.43 -2.60 -6.87
N VAL A 161 4.37 -3.64 -6.04
CA VAL A 161 3.20 -4.52 -5.95
C VAL A 161 2.37 -4.12 -4.73
N GLY A 162 1.10 -3.78 -4.97
CA GLY A 162 0.09 -3.70 -3.94
C GLY A 162 -0.59 -5.05 -3.76
N HIS A 163 -0.95 -5.40 -2.53
CA HIS A 163 -1.75 -6.57 -2.18
C HIS A 163 -3.03 -6.10 -1.50
N MET A 164 -4.16 -6.70 -1.88
CA MET A 164 -5.44 -6.42 -1.25
C MET A 164 -6.15 -7.72 -0.87
N ASP A 165 -6.58 -7.80 0.39
CA ASP A 165 -7.49 -8.83 0.89
C ASP A 165 -8.89 -8.23 1.04
N TYR A 166 -9.90 -9.00 0.67
CA TYR A 166 -11.30 -8.69 0.89
C TYR A 166 -11.99 -9.86 1.59
N GLU A 167 -12.59 -9.57 2.74
CA GLU A 167 -13.40 -10.52 3.51
C GLU A 167 -14.84 -10.01 3.62
N LEU A 168 -15.78 -10.83 3.16
CA LEU A 168 -17.21 -10.60 3.33
C LEU A 168 -17.67 -11.28 4.63
N GLY A 169 -17.76 -10.53 5.72
CA GLY A 169 -18.18 -11.06 7.01
C GLY A 169 -19.62 -11.56 7.07
N ALA A 170 -19.95 -12.31 8.11
CA ALA A 170 -21.23 -13.02 8.24
C ALA A 170 -22.48 -12.10 8.27
N GLY A 171 -22.34 -10.82 8.64
CA GLY A 171 -23.41 -9.84 8.57
C GLY A 171 -23.84 -9.48 7.14
N HIS A 172 -22.95 -9.68 6.17
CA HIS A 172 -23.18 -9.45 4.74
C HIS A 172 -23.23 -10.74 3.93
N ALA A 173 -23.42 -11.89 4.58
CA ALA A 173 -23.50 -13.18 3.91
C ALA A 173 -24.59 -13.21 2.83
N LEU A 174 -24.25 -13.77 1.68
CA LEU A 174 -25.18 -13.93 0.56
C LEU A 174 -26.10 -15.14 0.83
N THR A 175 -27.31 -15.09 0.27
CA THR A 175 -28.29 -16.17 0.42
C THR A 175 -28.30 -17.03 -0.84
N CYS A 176 -28.13 -18.35 -0.68
CA CYS A 176 -28.24 -19.32 -1.75
C CYS A 176 -29.71 -19.70 -2.00
N ASN A 177 -30.01 -20.33 -3.14
CA ASN A 177 -31.37 -20.71 -3.52
C ASN A 177 -32.09 -21.65 -2.52
N ASN A 178 -31.33 -22.43 -1.75
CA ASN A 178 -31.85 -23.32 -0.69
C ASN A 178 -32.05 -22.59 0.66
N GLY A 179 -31.78 -21.29 0.74
CA GLY A 179 -31.89 -20.47 1.95
C GLY A 179 -30.66 -20.51 2.87
N SER A 180 -29.61 -21.28 2.55
CA SER A 180 -28.35 -21.23 3.31
C SER A 180 -27.61 -19.91 3.07
N LYS A 181 -26.78 -19.52 4.03
CA LYS A 181 -25.99 -18.29 3.98
C LYS A 181 -24.51 -18.60 3.77
N ILE A 182 -23.88 -17.85 2.87
CA ILE A 182 -22.49 -18.04 2.47
C ILE A 182 -21.72 -16.72 2.51
N THR A 183 -20.46 -16.80 2.94
CA THR A 183 -19.49 -15.71 2.97
C THR A 183 -18.32 -16.04 2.05
N TYR A 184 -17.55 -15.02 1.69
CA TYR A 184 -16.50 -15.14 0.69
C TYR A 184 -15.26 -14.39 1.15
N HIS A 185 -14.10 -14.90 0.75
CA HIS A 185 -12.81 -14.24 0.91
C HIS A 185 -12.07 -14.27 -0.42
N GLY A 186 -11.31 -13.24 -0.70
CA GLY A 186 -10.46 -13.17 -1.89
C GLY A 186 -9.33 -12.17 -1.73
N SER A 187 -8.34 -12.30 -2.61
CA SER A 187 -7.18 -11.42 -2.61
C SER A 187 -6.56 -11.29 -3.98
N VAL A 188 -5.86 -10.17 -4.19
CA VAL A 188 -5.21 -9.86 -5.46
C VAL A 188 -3.92 -9.08 -5.25
N ASP A 189 -2.93 -9.39 -6.07
CA ASP A 189 -1.76 -8.54 -6.28
C ASP A 189 -2.03 -7.63 -7.48
N PHE A 190 -1.75 -6.34 -7.36
CA PHE A 190 -1.94 -5.36 -8.42
C PHE A 190 -0.71 -4.44 -8.55
N GLU A 191 -0.53 -3.86 -9.73
CA GLU A 191 0.53 -2.88 -9.95
C GLU A 191 0.17 -1.55 -9.26
N LEU A 192 1.08 -1.07 -8.42
CA LEU A 192 0.96 0.19 -7.72
C LEU A 192 1.98 1.17 -8.29
N THR A 193 1.53 2.32 -8.79
CA THR A 193 2.41 3.36 -9.35
C THR A 193 2.43 4.56 -8.42
N CYS A 194 3.62 5.00 -8.02
CA CYS A 194 3.82 6.11 -7.10
C CYS A 194 4.60 7.26 -7.77
N VAL A 195 4.19 8.49 -7.48
CA VAL A 195 4.92 9.71 -7.86
C VAL A 195 5.43 10.39 -6.59
N HIS A 196 6.73 10.65 -6.56
CA HIS A 196 7.40 11.31 -5.44
C HIS A 196 7.54 12.82 -5.70
N ASP A 197 7.22 13.65 -4.69
CA ASP A 197 7.55 15.08 -4.72
C ASP A 197 9.01 15.35 -4.32
N GLU A 198 9.41 16.62 -4.26
CA GLU A 198 10.77 17.04 -3.88
C GLU A 198 11.17 16.63 -2.45
N PHE A 199 10.19 16.31 -1.60
CA PHE A 199 10.36 15.83 -0.24
C PHE A 199 10.19 14.31 -0.13
N PHE A 200 10.09 13.61 -1.26
CA PHE A 200 9.87 12.17 -1.36
C PHE A 200 8.49 11.73 -0.83
N ASN A 201 7.51 12.62 -0.69
CA ASN A 201 6.14 12.20 -0.40
C ASN A 201 5.59 11.49 -1.62
N ALA A 202 5.00 10.32 -1.42
CA ALA A 202 4.50 9.47 -2.48
C ALA A 202 2.99 9.68 -2.66
N THR A 203 2.58 9.90 -3.90
CA THR A 203 1.18 9.78 -4.33
C THR A 203 1.07 8.54 -5.20
N CYS A 204 0.44 7.50 -4.67
CA CYS A 204 0.29 6.20 -5.31
C CYS A 204 -1.13 6.00 -5.85
N SER A 205 -1.22 5.39 -7.01
CA SER A 205 -2.47 5.05 -7.70
C SER A 205 -2.35 3.70 -8.37
N ALA A 206 -3.50 3.09 -8.66
CA ALA A 206 -3.60 1.87 -9.44
C ALA A 206 -4.74 2.00 -10.45
N PRO A 207 -4.63 1.37 -11.64
CA PRO A 207 -5.77 1.22 -12.54
C PRO A 207 -6.86 0.37 -11.88
N ALA A 208 -8.07 0.39 -12.44
CA ALA A 208 -9.15 -0.46 -11.93
C ALA A 208 -8.77 -1.96 -12.02
N PHE A 209 -9.12 -2.72 -10.98
CA PHE A 209 -8.84 -4.15 -10.90
C PHE A 209 -9.93 -4.91 -10.15
N GLU A 210 -10.04 -6.21 -10.42
CA GLU A 210 -10.96 -7.10 -9.73
C GLU A 210 -10.23 -7.93 -8.67
N ILE A 211 -10.87 -8.11 -7.52
CA ILE A 211 -10.43 -9.03 -6.48
C ILE A 211 -11.16 -10.37 -6.71
N PRO A 212 -10.46 -11.43 -7.14
CA PRO A 212 -11.07 -12.73 -7.35
C PRO A 212 -11.48 -13.35 -6.03
N VAL A 213 -12.62 -14.03 -6.01
CA VAL A 213 -13.03 -14.81 -4.84
C VAL A 213 -12.23 -16.10 -4.80
N LEU A 214 -11.54 -16.36 -3.70
CA LEU A 214 -10.62 -17.50 -3.57
C LEU A 214 -11.16 -18.60 -2.65
N SER A 215 -12.03 -18.25 -1.71
CA SER A 215 -12.62 -19.19 -0.76
C SER A 215 -14.00 -18.72 -0.29
N TYR A 216 -14.73 -19.63 0.33
CA TYR A 216 -16.04 -19.37 0.92
C TYR A 216 -16.21 -20.12 2.23
N GLU A 217 -17.11 -19.60 3.07
CA GLU A 217 -17.50 -20.24 4.32
C GLU A 217 -19.02 -20.17 4.52
N TRP A 218 -19.61 -21.24 5.04
CA TRP A 218 -21.02 -21.26 5.41
C TRP A 218 -21.26 -20.53 6.73
N VAL A 219 -22.30 -19.72 6.79
CA VAL A 219 -22.72 -19.06 8.02
C VAL A 219 -23.74 -19.93 8.75
N SER A 220 -23.43 -20.24 10.01
CA SER A 220 -24.29 -21.00 10.93
C SER A 220 -25.34 -20.16 11.61
#